data_AF-A0A932MT12-F1
#
_entry.id   AF-A0A932MT12-F1
#
_cell.length_a   1.000
_cell.length_b   1.000
_cell.length_c   1.000
_cell.angle_alpha   90.00
_cell.angle_beta   90.00
_cell.angle_gamma   90.00
#
_symmetry.space_group_name_H-M   'P 1'
#
loop_
_entity.id
_entity.type
_entity.pdbx_description
1 polymer ?
#
loop_
_entity_poly.entity_id
_entity_poly.type
_entity_poly.pdbx_seq_one_letter_code
_entity_poly.pdbx_strand_id
1 'polypeptide(L)'
;MKSKNIKEEVQDYPMRASVLILLIVSWLLFLGCKQRFNSRNEIEVGEVVSEKISLLTSASQFDDGYEIKLSNICYRFTIDDDKKINNLFVYGDSFKTPEGLSVKSTYKEVKVKSLDTGRMVYGWGYIVNLKSGWCVLFSNDNIIEDECVNDTTYVSCFFKSADFK
;
A
#
# COMPACT_ATOMS: atom_id res chain seq x y z
N MET A 1 58.32 27.99 50.58
CA MET A 1 58.70 26.65 51.07
C MET A 1 57.45 25.97 51.64
N LYS A 2 57.20 24.71 51.25
CA LYS A 2 56.12 23.75 51.60
C LYS A 2 55.14 23.42 50.46
N SER A 3 55.60 22.48 49.62
CA SER A 3 54.79 21.66 48.71
C SER A 3 53.99 20.63 49.53
N LYS A 4 52.68 20.54 49.30
CA LYS A 4 51.80 19.49 49.85
C LYS A 4 51.65 18.39 48.81
N ASN A 5 52.21 17.22 49.11
CA ASN A 5 51.97 15.97 48.39
C ASN A 5 50.54 15.50 48.64
N ILE A 6 49.74 15.41 47.59
CA ILE A 6 48.44 14.71 47.60
C ILE A 6 48.73 13.30 47.07
N LYS A 7 48.63 12.31 47.95
CA LYS A 7 48.62 10.89 47.55
C LYS A 7 47.19 10.55 47.15
N GLU A 8 47.00 10.18 45.88
CA GLU A 8 45.75 9.57 45.42
C GLU A 8 45.73 8.10 45.85
N GLU A 9 44.72 7.74 46.63
CA GLU A 9 44.43 6.37 47.06
C GLU A 9 43.49 5.76 46.02
N VAL A 10 44.03 4.89 45.17
CA VAL A 10 43.27 4.16 44.15
C VAL A 10 42.46 3.07 44.86
N GLN A 11 41.15 3.27 44.95
CA GLN A 11 40.22 2.29 45.51
C GLN A 11 40.04 1.11 44.52
N ASP A 12 40.62 -0.04 44.87
CA ASP A 12 40.38 -1.31 44.20
C ASP A 12 38.94 -1.78 44.43
N TYR A 13 38.10 -1.62 43.41
CA TYR A 13 36.76 -2.20 43.42
C TYR A 13 36.87 -3.72 43.17
N PRO A 14 36.27 -4.57 44.03
CA PRO A 14 36.40 -6.02 43.88
C PRO A 14 35.71 -6.48 42.59
N MET A 15 36.49 -7.13 41.71
CA MET A 15 36.10 -7.73 40.41
C MET A 15 34.83 -8.60 40.40
N ARG A 16 34.26 -8.92 41.56
CA ARG A 16 33.06 -9.75 41.69
C ARG A 16 31.77 -9.02 41.30
N ALA A 17 31.70 -7.70 41.45
CA ALA A 17 30.49 -6.93 41.10
C ALA A 17 30.28 -6.85 39.57
N SER A 18 31.37 -6.74 38.81
CA SER A 18 31.34 -6.58 37.35
C SER A 18 30.83 -7.83 36.63
N VAL A 19 31.16 -9.02 37.15
CA VAL A 19 30.71 -10.30 36.58
C VAL A 19 29.21 -10.51 36.79
N LEU A 20 28.67 -10.07 37.94
CA LEU A 20 27.25 -10.21 38.24
C LEU A 20 26.37 -9.34 37.32
N ILE A 21 26.83 -8.12 37.02
CA ILE A 21 26.13 -7.19 36.11
C ILE A 21 26.09 -7.75 34.69
N LEU A 22 27.18 -8.36 34.20
CA LEU A 22 27.22 -8.96 32.87
C LEU A 22 26.27 -10.17 32.74
N LEU A 23 26.13 -10.97 33.79
CA LEU A 23 25.19 -12.11 33.80
C LEU A 23 23.72 -11.64 33.80
N ILE A 24 23.39 -10.57 34.54
CA ILE A 24 22.03 -10.01 34.56
C ILE A 24 21.65 -9.40 33.20
N VAL A 25 22.57 -8.66 32.56
CA VAL A 25 22.34 -8.08 31.23
C VAL A 25 22.19 -9.17 30.16
N SER A 26 23.00 -10.23 30.23
CA SER A 26 22.86 -11.39 29.33
C SER A 26 21.51 -12.09 29.50
N TRP A 27 21.02 -12.25 30.72
CA TRP A 27 19.74 -12.89 31.01
C TRP A 27 18.54 -12.04 30.55
N LEU A 28 18.62 -10.71 30.67
CA LEU A 28 17.59 -9.79 30.17
C LEU A 28 17.49 -9.80 28.63
N LEU A 29 18.61 -9.98 27.91
CA LEU A 29 18.59 -10.13 26.46
C LEU A 29 17.95 -11.45 25.99
N PHE A 30 18.08 -12.53 26.77
CA PHE A 30 17.44 -13.81 26.44
C PHE A 30 15.92 -13.83 26.67
N LEU A 31 15.38 -12.95 27.52
CA LEU A 31 13.94 -12.86 27.77
C LEU A 31 13.20 -11.90 26.81
N GLY A 32 13.93 -11.11 26.00
CA GLY A 32 13.37 -10.07 25.13
C GLY A 32 12.84 -10.52 23.76
N CYS A 33 13.12 -11.75 23.30
CA CYS A 33 12.75 -12.20 21.94
C CYS A 33 11.78 -13.39 21.90
N LYS A 34 10.86 -13.50 22.85
CA LYS A 34 9.59 -14.22 22.61
C LYS A 34 8.51 -13.21 22.27
N GLN A 35 8.69 -12.50 21.15
CA GLN A 35 7.58 -11.82 20.51
C GLN A 35 6.59 -12.92 20.13
N ARG A 36 5.55 -13.05 20.96
CA ARG A 36 4.37 -13.88 20.71
C ARG A 36 3.86 -13.48 19.33
N PHE A 37 4.25 -14.23 18.31
CA PHE A 37 3.57 -14.29 17.02
C PHE A 37 2.26 -15.06 17.27
N ASN A 38 1.38 -14.46 18.06
CA ASN A 38 0.15 -15.03 18.56
C ASN A 38 -1.03 -14.37 17.84
N SER A 39 -1.11 -14.66 16.55
CA SER A 39 -2.29 -15.19 15.88
C SER A 39 -1.89 -15.22 14.41
N ARG A 40 -1.74 -16.42 13.85
CA ARG A 40 -2.14 -16.56 12.46
C ARG A 40 -3.60 -16.13 12.49
N ASN A 41 -3.87 -14.90 12.10
CA ASN A 41 -5.15 -14.62 11.47
C ASN A 41 -5.14 -15.62 10.32
N GLU A 42 -5.82 -16.76 10.50
CA GLU A 42 -6.40 -17.43 9.35
C GLU A 42 -7.20 -16.32 8.69
N ILE A 43 -6.56 -15.68 7.72
CA ILE A 43 -7.27 -14.91 6.73
C ILE A 43 -8.19 -15.98 6.19
N GLU A 44 -9.48 -15.90 6.52
CA GLU A 44 -10.51 -16.60 5.77
C GLU A 44 -10.30 -16.10 4.34
N VAL A 45 -9.49 -16.85 3.60
CA VAL A 45 -9.28 -16.60 2.19
C VAL A 45 -10.64 -16.94 1.61
N GLY A 46 -11.46 -15.91 1.47
CA GLY A 46 -12.79 -16.03 0.88
C GLY A 46 -12.67 -16.78 -0.44
N GLU A 47 -13.79 -17.37 -0.87
CA GLU A 47 -13.86 -18.15 -2.09
C GLU A 47 -13.16 -17.43 -3.25
N VAL A 48 -12.04 -18.00 -3.70
CA VAL A 48 -11.32 -17.51 -4.87
C VAL A 48 -12.08 -17.99 -6.09
N VAL A 49 -13.06 -17.19 -6.50
CA VAL A 49 -13.73 -17.38 -7.79
C VAL A 49 -12.84 -16.78 -8.85
N SER A 50 -12.28 -17.63 -9.72
CA SER A 50 -11.48 -17.23 -10.87
C SER A 50 -12.29 -17.39 -12.15
N GLU A 51 -12.65 -16.27 -12.76
CA GLU A 51 -13.38 -16.25 -14.03
C GLU A 51 -12.54 -15.60 -15.12
N LYS A 52 -12.56 -16.19 -16.33
CA LYS A 52 -11.99 -15.57 -17.52
C LYS A 52 -12.92 -14.46 -17.98
N ILE A 53 -12.37 -13.27 -18.18
CA ILE A 53 -13.12 -12.08 -18.61
C ILE A 53 -12.40 -11.40 -19.78
N SER A 54 -13.12 -10.55 -20.51
CA SER A 54 -12.54 -9.62 -21.47
C SER A 54 -12.47 -8.23 -20.82
N LEU A 55 -11.28 -7.64 -20.78
CA LEU A 55 -11.00 -6.37 -20.12
C LEU A 55 -10.65 -5.30 -21.13
N LEU A 56 -11.32 -4.16 -21.04
CA LEU A 56 -10.92 -2.97 -21.77
C LEU A 56 -9.63 -2.42 -21.14
N THR A 57 -8.48 -2.57 -21.82
CA THR A 57 -7.15 -2.20 -21.32
C THR A 57 -6.60 -0.92 -21.93
N SER A 58 -7.16 -0.48 -23.06
CA SER A 58 -6.96 0.85 -23.62
C SER A 58 -8.21 1.27 -24.42
N ALA A 59 -8.19 2.47 -25.01
CA ALA A 59 -9.31 2.94 -25.83
C ALA A 59 -9.53 1.98 -27.01
N SER A 60 -10.71 1.34 -27.03
CA SER A 60 -11.10 0.34 -28.05
C SER A 60 -10.27 -0.95 -28.09
N GLN A 61 -9.43 -1.23 -27.09
CA GLN A 61 -8.68 -2.48 -26.98
C GLN A 61 -9.18 -3.32 -25.82
N PHE A 62 -9.51 -4.57 -26.13
CA PHE A 62 -9.88 -5.57 -25.14
C PHE A 62 -8.85 -6.69 -25.12
N ASP A 63 -8.40 -7.03 -23.93
CA ASP A 63 -7.49 -8.16 -23.70
C ASP A 63 -8.19 -9.22 -22.83
N ASP A 64 -7.76 -10.47 -22.99
CA ASP A 64 -8.17 -11.55 -22.09
C ASP A 64 -7.60 -11.31 -20.69
N GLY A 65 -8.44 -11.49 -19.67
CA GLY A 65 -8.08 -11.27 -18.29
C GLY A 65 -8.74 -12.24 -17.33
N TYR A 66 -8.46 -12.01 -16.06
CA TYR A 66 -8.96 -12.80 -14.94
C TYR A 66 -9.64 -11.87 -13.95
N GLU A 67 -10.75 -12.33 -13.39
CA GLU A 67 -11.38 -11.74 -12.21
C GLU A 67 -11.11 -12.62 -11.00
N ILE A 68 -10.68 -12.02 -9.89
CA ILE A 68 -10.56 -12.66 -8.59
C ILE A 68 -11.31 -11.81 -7.57
N LYS A 69 -12.24 -12.44 -6.84
CA LYS A 69 -12.93 -11.83 -5.70
C LYS A 69 -12.30 -12.32 -4.40
N LEU A 70 -11.84 -11.39 -3.56
CA LEU A 70 -11.37 -11.68 -2.21
C LEU A 70 -12.19 -10.84 -1.24
N SER A 71 -13.05 -11.50 -0.45
CA SER A 71 -14.03 -10.82 0.40
C SER A 71 -14.90 -9.84 -0.41
N ASN A 72 -14.84 -8.54 -0.12
CA ASN A 72 -15.59 -7.49 -0.83
C ASN A 72 -14.72 -6.67 -1.80
N ILE A 73 -13.56 -7.19 -2.20
CA ILE A 73 -12.68 -6.56 -3.19
C ILE A 73 -12.65 -7.44 -4.44
N CYS A 74 -12.92 -6.84 -5.59
CA CYS A 74 -12.81 -7.48 -6.90
C CYS A 74 -11.55 -6.96 -7.59
N TYR A 75 -10.67 -7.88 -7.94
CA TYR A 75 -9.46 -7.63 -8.71
C TYR A 75 -9.68 -8.13 -10.12
N ARG A 76 -9.44 -7.29 -11.10
CA ARG A 76 -9.42 -7.69 -12.51
C ARG A 76 -8.06 -7.39 -13.09
N PHE A 77 -7.46 -8.33 -13.78
CA PHE A 77 -6.12 -8.13 -14.32
C PHE A 77 -5.89 -8.91 -15.60
N THR A 78 -4.93 -8.42 -16.40
CA THR A 78 -4.42 -9.12 -17.57
C THR A 78 -3.00 -9.60 -17.30
N ILE A 79 -2.63 -10.69 -17.96
CA ILE A 79 -1.31 -11.29 -17.87
C ILE A 79 -0.67 -11.21 -19.26
N ASP A 80 0.59 -10.78 -19.33
CA ASP A 80 1.37 -10.76 -20.58
C ASP A 80 1.99 -12.15 -20.91
N ASP A 81 2.69 -12.23 -22.04
CA ASP A 81 3.37 -13.46 -22.48
C ASP A 81 4.46 -13.94 -21.51
N ASP A 82 5.02 -13.02 -20.71
CA ASP A 82 6.03 -13.27 -19.67
C ASP A 82 5.39 -13.74 -18.35
N LYS A 83 4.07 -13.93 -18.30
CA LYS A 83 3.29 -14.27 -17.10
C LYS A 83 3.31 -13.19 -16.01
N LYS A 84 3.51 -11.92 -16.39
CA LYS A 84 3.46 -10.77 -15.47
C LYS A 84 2.12 -10.07 -15.59
N ILE A 85 1.67 -9.48 -14.49
CA ILE A 85 0.47 -8.64 -14.49
C ILE A 85 0.79 -7.35 -15.24
N ASN A 86 0.11 -7.11 -16.36
CA ASN A 86 0.27 -5.89 -17.16
C ASN A 86 -0.69 -4.79 -16.71
N ASN A 87 -1.97 -5.15 -16.53
CA ASN A 87 -3.02 -4.27 -16.03
C ASN A 87 -3.66 -4.86 -14.79
N LEU A 88 -3.90 -4.04 -13.77
CA LEU A 88 -4.60 -4.41 -12.54
C LEU A 88 -5.63 -3.34 -12.22
N PHE A 89 -6.90 -3.71 -12.20
CA PHE A 89 -8.03 -2.91 -11.77
C PHE A 89 -8.55 -3.45 -10.43
N VAL A 90 -8.86 -2.56 -9.51
CA VAL A 90 -9.34 -2.89 -8.18
C VAL A 90 -10.63 -2.14 -7.91
N TYR A 91 -11.65 -2.92 -7.57
CA TYR A 91 -12.99 -2.47 -7.21
C TYR A 91 -13.28 -2.89 -5.77
N GLY A 92 -14.03 -2.08 -5.04
CA GLY A 92 -14.55 -2.44 -3.72
C GLY A 92 -14.16 -1.47 -2.61
N ASP A 93 -15.10 -1.28 -1.69
CA ASP A 93 -15.05 -0.26 -0.63
C ASP A 93 -13.93 -0.48 0.39
N SER A 94 -13.50 -1.73 0.59
CA SER A 94 -12.44 -2.08 1.55
C SER A 94 -11.05 -1.79 1.01
N PHE A 95 -10.89 -1.64 -0.31
CA PHE A 95 -9.59 -1.30 -0.88
C PHE A 95 -9.26 0.16 -0.58
N LYS A 96 -8.02 0.39 -0.15
CA LYS A 96 -7.46 1.73 0.05
C LYS A 96 -6.13 1.87 -0.64
N THR A 97 -5.93 2.98 -1.36
CA THR A 97 -4.60 3.34 -1.87
C THR A 97 -3.67 3.73 -0.71
N PRO A 98 -2.34 3.83 -0.93
CA PRO A 98 -1.42 4.33 0.09
C PRO A 98 -1.75 5.74 0.60
N GLU A 99 -2.40 6.57 -0.20
CA GLU A 99 -2.91 7.89 0.20
C GLU A 99 -4.23 7.81 1.00
N GLY A 100 -4.77 6.61 1.21
CA GLY A 100 -6.00 6.36 1.97
C GLY A 100 -7.29 6.65 1.19
N LEU A 101 -7.24 6.70 -0.15
CA LEU A 101 -8.41 6.86 -1.01
C LEU A 101 -9.12 5.52 -1.23
N SER A 102 -10.44 5.54 -1.37
CA SER A 102 -11.28 4.36 -1.68
C SER A 102 -12.28 4.68 -2.79
N VAL A 103 -13.07 3.72 -3.26
CA VAL A 103 -14.12 3.98 -4.27
C VAL A 103 -15.21 4.94 -3.76
N LYS A 104 -15.32 5.11 -2.43
CA LYS A 104 -16.18 6.12 -1.79
C LYS A 104 -15.57 7.52 -1.76
N SER A 105 -14.33 7.69 -2.21
CA SER A 105 -13.72 9.01 -2.31
C SER A 105 -14.27 9.78 -3.50
N THR A 106 -14.35 11.08 -3.35
CA THR A 106 -14.81 12.02 -4.38
C THR A 106 -13.64 12.61 -5.17
N TYR A 107 -13.90 13.15 -6.35
CA TYR A 107 -12.88 13.84 -7.15
C TYR A 107 -12.18 14.97 -6.38
N LYS A 108 -12.93 15.71 -5.56
CA LYS A 108 -12.35 16.76 -4.70
C LYS A 108 -11.29 16.21 -3.77
N GLU A 109 -11.51 15.06 -3.14
CA GLU A 109 -10.56 14.41 -2.24
C GLU A 109 -9.36 13.85 -2.99
N VAL A 110 -9.59 13.29 -4.18
CA VAL A 110 -8.54 12.75 -5.06
C VAL A 110 -7.59 13.85 -5.53
N LYS A 111 -8.12 15.00 -5.96
CA LYS A 111 -7.35 16.15 -6.47
C LYS A 111 -6.34 16.70 -5.45
N VAL A 112 -6.63 16.60 -4.15
CA VAL A 112 -5.72 17.05 -3.08
C VAL A 112 -4.53 16.09 -2.90
N LYS A 113 -4.68 14.84 -3.33
CA LYS A 113 -3.70 13.75 -3.15
C LYS A 113 -3.01 13.32 -4.45
N SER A 114 -3.43 13.87 -5.59
CA SER A 114 -2.91 13.54 -6.92
C SER A 114 -1.59 14.25 -7.24
N LEU A 115 -0.95 13.76 -8.31
CA LEU A 115 0.20 14.39 -8.95
C LEU A 115 -0.20 15.42 -10.01
N ASP A 116 -1.37 15.24 -10.61
CA ASP A 116 -1.91 16.07 -11.69
C ASP A 116 -3.39 16.40 -11.48
N THR A 117 -3.94 17.18 -12.40
CA THR A 117 -5.37 17.49 -12.44
C THR A 117 -6.20 16.40 -13.09
N GLY A 118 -5.57 15.36 -13.65
CA GLY A 118 -6.20 14.35 -14.48
C GLY A 118 -6.41 14.74 -15.94
N ARG A 119 -6.84 13.76 -16.74
CA ARG A 119 -7.10 13.88 -18.18
C ARG A 119 -8.28 13.00 -18.60
N MET A 120 -9.04 13.46 -19.59
CA MET A 120 -10.04 12.62 -20.25
C MET A 120 -9.36 11.63 -21.20
N VAL A 121 -9.76 10.37 -21.15
CA VAL A 121 -9.38 9.35 -22.13
C VAL A 121 -10.66 8.83 -22.79
N TYR A 122 -10.83 9.15 -24.07
CA TYR A 122 -12.02 8.77 -24.84
C TYR A 122 -12.22 7.25 -24.85
N GLY A 123 -13.47 6.83 -24.64
CA GLY A 123 -13.84 5.41 -24.49
C GLY A 123 -13.49 4.78 -23.13
N TRP A 124 -12.90 5.54 -22.20
CA TRP A 124 -12.56 5.09 -20.85
C TRP A 124 -13.21 5.96 -19.77
N GLY A 125 -12.83 7.23 -19.71
CA GLY A 125 -13.26 8.16 -18.66
C GLY A 125 -12.15 9.11 -18.23
N TYR A 126 -12.36 9.76 -17.08
CA TYR A 126 -11.41 10.73 -16.54
C TYR A 126 -10.43 10.04 -15.61
N ILE A 127 -9.13 10.21 -15.87
CA ILE A 127 -8.06 9.51 -15.17
C ILE A 127 -7.21 10.51 -14.41
N VAL A 128 -6.89 10.21 -13.15
CA VAL A 128 -6.01 11.02 -12.30
C VAL A 128 -4.88 10.16 -11.76
N ASN A 129 -3.64 10.66 -11.80
CA ASN A 129 -2.48 9.94 -11.29
C ASN A 129 -2.19 10.29 -9.82
N LEU A 130 -1.94 9.28 -8.99
CA LEU A 130 -1.57 9.44 -7.58
C LEU A 130 -0.06 9.31 -7.35
N LYS A 131 0.42 9.84 -6.23
CA LYS A 131 1.86 9.84 -5.85
C LYS A 131 2.44 8.44 -5.69
N SER A 132 1.62 7.46 -5.33
CA SER A 132 1.99 6.06 -5.18
C SER A 132 2.08 5.27 -6.50
N GLY A 133 1.85 5.92 -7.65
CA GLY A 133 1.78 5.28 -8.95
C GLY A 133 0.48 4.50 -9.18
N TRP A 134 -0.53 4.68 -8.34
CA TRP A 134 -1.90 4.27 -8.64
C TRP A 134 -2.58 5.32 -9.54
N CYS A 135 -3.47 4.86 -10.41
CA CYS A 135 -4.36 5.70 -11.17
C CYS A 135 -5.78 5.56 -10.64
N VAL A 136 -6.55 6.64 -10.73
CA VAL A 136 -7.96 6.70 -10.34
C VAL A 136 -8.80 6.91 -11.59
N LEU A 137 -9.79 6.06 -11.81
CA LEU A 137 -10.76 6.22 -12.89
C LEU A 137 -12.07 6.78 -12.35
N PHE A 138 -12.55 7.83 -13.01
CA PHE A 138 -13.92 8.32 -12.90
C PHE A 138 -14.63 8.02 -14.21
N SER A 139 -15.49 7.01 -14.18
CA SER A 139 -16.39 6.63 -15.26
C SER A 139 -17.82 6.75 -14.74
N ASN A 140 -18.65 7.57 -15.40
CA ASN A 140 -20.05 7.68 -15.09
C ASN A 140 -20.81 7.67 -16.42
N ASP A 141 -22.02 7.10 -16.44
CA ASP A 141 -22.88 7.11 -17.64
C ASP A 141 -23.19 8.55 -18.12
N ASN A 142 -23.00 9.53 -17.22
CA ASN A 142 -23.22 10.96 -17.46
C ASN A 142 -21.96 11.73 -17.86
N ILE A 143 -20.77 11.11 -17.86
CA ILE A 143 -19.59 11.76 -18.42
C ILE A 143 -19.70 11.62 -19.94
N ILE A 144 -20.48 12.52 -20.54
CA ILE A 144 -20.44 12.77 -21.97
C ILE A 144 -19.02 13.22 -22.29
N GLU A 145 -18.54 12.86 -23.49
CA GLU A 145 -17.16 13.05 -23.98
C GLU A 145 -16.55 14.46 -23.74
N ASP A 146 -17.37 15.47 -23.45
CA ASP A 146 -16.97 16.86 -23.18
C ASP A 146 -17.25 17.38 -21.75
N GLU A 147 -17.90 16.60 -20.87
CA GLU A 147 -18.17 17.04 -19.50
C GLU A 147 -17.01 16.73 -18.54
N CYS A 148 -16.57 17.76 -17.82
CA CYS A 148 -15.55 17.62 -16.79
C CYS A 148 -16.10 16.86 -15.58
N VAL A 149 -15.27 15.99 -14.99
CA VAL A 149 -15.58 15.38 -13.69
C VAL A 149 -15.79 16.49 -12.63
N ASN A 150 -16.90 16.41 -11.89
CA ASN A 150 -17.20 17.39 -10.85
C ASN A 150 -16.66 16.95 -9.49
N ASP A 151 -16.52 17.90 -8.56
CA ASP A 151 -15.95 17.68 -7.23
C ASP A 151 -16.67 16.60 -6.40
N THR A 152 -17.92 16.27 -6.72
CA THR A 152 -18.74 15.26 -6.03
C THR A 152 -18.76 13.89 -6.73
N THR A 153 -18.10 13.74 -7.87
CA THR A 153 -18.07 12.47 -8.60
C THR A 153 -17.23 11.46 -7.83
N TYR A 154 -17.76 10.27 -7.62
CA TYR A 154 -17.09 9.19 -6.90
C TYR A 154 -16.13 8.42 -7.80
N VAL A 155 -15.12 7.82 -7.18
CA VAL A 155 -14.16 6.94 -7.87
C VAL A 155 -14.85 5.65 -8.33
N SER A 156 -14.71 5.31 -9.61
CA SER A 156 -15.27 4.08 -10.16
C SER A 156 -14.36 2.88 -9.88
N CYS A 157 -13.05 3.04 -10.08
CA CYS A 157 -12.05 2.06 -9.69
C CYS A 157 -10.65 2.67 -9.54
N PHE A 158 -9.75 1.89 -8.96
CA PHE A 158 -8.33 2.16 -8.99
C PHE A 158 -7.65 1.20 -9.95
N PHE A 159 -6.58 1.64 -10.59
CA PHE A 159 -5.81 0.74 -11.44
C PHE A 159 -4.32 1.04 -11.45
N LYS A 160 -3.56 0.03 -11.85
CA LYS A 160 -2.16 0.12 -12.26
C LYS A 160 -2.02 -0.49 -13.64
N SER A 161 -1.29 0.18 -14.50
CA SER A 161 -0.97 -0.29 -15.83
C SER A 161 0.49 0.00 -16.11
N ALA A 162 1.19 -0.89 -16.81
CA ALA A 162 2.57 -0.64 -17.23
C ALA A 162 2.66 0.56 -18.19
N ASP A 163 1.58 0.85 -18.92
CA ASP A 163 1.49 1.89 -19.94
C ASP A 163 1.17 3.28 -19.35
N PHE A 164 0.72 3.33 -18.09
CA PHE A 164 0.45 4.58 -17.37
C PHE A 164 1.61 4.88 -16.41
N LYS A 165 2.68 5.50 -16.94
CA LYS A 165 3.80 6.05 -16.17
C LYS A 165 4.04 7.50 -16.51
#